data_AF-A0A928DPK7-F1
#
_entry.id   AF-A0A928DPK7-F1
#
_cell.length_a   1.000
_cell.length_b   1.000
_cell.length_c   1.000
_cell.angle_alpha   90.00
_cell.angle_beta   90.00
_cell.angle_gamma   90.00
#
_symmetry.space_group_name_H-M   'P 1'
#
loop_
_entity.id
_entity.type
_entity.pdbx_description
1 polymer ?
#
loop_
_entity_poly.entity_id
_entity_poly.type
_entity_poly.pdbx_seq_one_letter_code
_entity_poly.pdbx_strand_id
1 'polypeptide(L)'
;MKEGFTLIELLVVVLIIGILSAVALPQYTKAVTKARFTEALILLKSVKQAKDVCFLATGEQCSYWEELDVEVPNQVTVHGAETKYFYLDAMDGWNGANGPVIGYKKEKVCICYYDEEDPILGTKGKLVLSQGVGGCSTDEPTMDYAKLLNIPEVSEDKCGCC
;
A
#
# COMPACT_ATOMS: atom_id res chain seq x y z
N MET A 1 -31.42 13.74 48.54
CA MET A 1 -30.00 13.98 48.23
C MET A 1 -29.70 13.14 47.00
N LYS A 2 -29.15 13.73 45.93
CA LYS A 2 -28.75 12.94 44.75
C LYS A 2 -27.53 12.12 45.16
N GLU A 3 -27.62 10.79 45.04
CA GLU A 3 -26.46 9.92 45.22
C GLU A 3 -25.41 10.31 44.16
N GLY A 4 -24.24 10.74 44.63
CA GLY A 4 -23.11 11.06 43.78
C GLY A 4 -22.26 9.83 43.55
N PHE A 5 -21.71 9.69 42.34
CA PHE A 5 -20.71 8.67 42.02
C PHE A 5 -19.53 8.72 42.99
N THR A 6 -19.04 7.55 43.40
CA THR A 6 -17.87 7.46 44.28
C THR A 6 -16.58 7.62 43.48
N LEU A 7 -15.54 8.21 44.09
CA LEU A 7 -14.21 8.34 43.46
C LEU A 7 -13.60 6.97 43.15
N ILE A 8 -13.90 5.96 43.97
CA ILE A 8 -13.38 4.60 43.77
C ILE A 8 -14.03 3.92 42.55
N GLU A 9 -15.32 4.13 42.30
CA GLU A 9 -15.98 3.62 41.08
C GLU A 9 -15.35 4.20 39.83
N LEU A 10 -15.10 5.52 39.80
CA LEU A 10 -14.46 6.14 38.65
C LEU A 10 -13.02 5.63 38.43
N LEU A 11 -12.28 5.34 39.50
CA LEU A 11 -10.91 4.83 39.39
C LEU A 11 -10.88 3.44 38.76
N VAL A 12 -11.76 2.53 39.19
CA VAL A 12 -11.84 1.18 38.61
C VAL A 12 -12.28 1.22 37.15
N VAL A 13 -13.21 2.11 36.79
CA VAL A 13 -13.65 2.28 35.39
C VAL A 13 -12.49 2.74 34.50
N VAL A 14 -11.72 3.74 34.92
CA VAL A 14 -10.55 4.23 34.15
C VAL A 14 -9.49 3.13 34.02
N LEU A 15 -9.29 2.33 35.07
CA LEU A 15 -8.36 1.19 35.03
C LEU A 15 -8.79 0.14 33.99
N ILE A 16 -10.07 -0.23 33.96
CA ILE A 16 -10.58 -1.20 32.98
C ILE A 16 -10.47 -0.65 31.56
N ILE A 17 -10.86 0.61 31.31
CA ILE A 17 -10.72 1.26 30.00
C ILE A 17 -9.24 1.30 29.57
N GLY A 18 -8.33 1.57 30.51
CA GLY A 18 -6.88 1.54 30.27
C GLY A 18 -6.40 0.21 29.70
N ILE A 19 -6.74 -0.91 30.36
CA ILE A 19 -6.35 -2.26 29.92
C ILE A 19 -6.95 -2.58 28.54
N LEU A 20 -8.25 -2.31 28.34
CA LEU A 20 -8.91 -2.58 27.06
C LEU A 20 -8.28 -1.77 25.92
N SER A 21 -7.97 -0.49 26.17
CA SER A 21 -7.39 0.40 25.15
C SER A 21 -6.00 -0.05 24.69
N ALA A 22 -5.18 -0.60 25.60
CA ALA A 22 -3.83 -1.06 25.28
C ALA A 22 -3.81 -2.18 24.24
N VAL A 23 -4.81 -3.07 24.27
CA VAL A 23 -4.94 -4.18 23.30
C VAL A 23 -5.73 -3.75 22.06
N ALA A 24 -6.76 -2.93 22.23
CA ALA A 24 -7.66 -2.51 21.15
C ALA A 24 -6.99 -1.56 20.15
N LEU A 25 -6.17 -0.60 20.62
CA LEU A 25 -5.53 0.39 19.75
C LEU A 25 -4.63 -0.21 18.64
N PRO A 26 -3.67 -1.12 18.93
CA PRO A 26 -2.83 -1.69 17.88
C PRO A 26 -3.61 -2.59 16.90
N GLN A 27 -4.72 -3.19 17.35
CA GLN A 27 -5.61 -3.96 16.45
C GLN A 27 -6.42 -3.03 15.55
N TYR A 28 -6.92 -1.92 16.10
CA TYR A 28 -7.66 -0.92 15.35
C TYR A 28 -6.79 -0.27 14.26
N THR A 29 -5.54 0.09 14.56
CA THR A 29 -4.62 0.65 13.56
C THR A 29 -4.32 -0.34 12.44
N LYS A 30 -4.12 -1.63 12.76
CA LYS A 30 -3.96 -2.71 11.76
C LYS A 30 -5.16 -2.80 10.82
N ALA A 31 -6.38 -2.78 11.37
CA ALA A 31 -7.60 -2.85 10.59
C ALA A 31 -7.77 -1.65 9.65
N VAL A 32 -7.55 -0.44 10.16
CA VAL A 32 -7.62 0.80 9.35
C VAL A 32 -6.56 0.80 8.26
N THR A 33 -5.33 0.42 8.57
CA THR A 33 -4.25 0.32 7.58
C THR A 33 -4.58 -0.71 6.52
N LYS A 34 -5.06 -1.91 6.89
CA LYS A 34 -5.49 -2.93 5.93
C LYS A 34 -6.62 -2.44 5.02
N ALA A 35 -7.59 -1.70 5.55
CA ALA A 35 -8.66 -1.11 4.75
C ALA A 35 -8.12 -0.10 3.71
N ARG A 36 -7.20 0.79 4.14
CA ARG A 36 -6.52 1.74 3.24
C ARG A 36 -5.76 1.03 2.12
N PHE A 37 -5.02 -0.02 2.46
CA PHE A 37 -4.30 -0.81 1.46
C PHE A 37 -5.26 -1.57 0.54
N THR A 38 -6.42 -2.02 1.03
CA THR A 38 -7.42 -2.69 0.17
C THR A 38 -7.95 -1.74 -0.90
N GLU A 39 -8.22 -0.49 -0.55
CA GLU A 39 -8.60 0.57 -1.50
C GLU A 39 -7.46 0.85 -2.50
N ALA A 40 -6.24 0.99 -2.00
CA ALA A 40 -5.04 1.18 -2.81
C ALA A 40 -4.85 0.04 -3.83
N LEU A 41 -5.04 -1.22 -3.42
CA LEU A 41 -4.92 -2.39 -4.29
C LEU A 41 -5.98 -2.43 -5.39
N ILE A 42 -7.20 -1.94 -5.11
CA ILE A 42 -8.25 -1.82 -6.13
C ILE A 42 -7.84 -0.81 -7.19
N LEU A 43 -7.30 0.35 -6.79
CA LEU A 43 -6.78 1.36 -7.71
C LEU A 43 -5.60 0.82 -8.53
N LEU A 44 -4.65 0.15 -7.89
CA LEU A 44 -3.51 -0.44 -8.60
C LEU A 44 -3.97 -1.48 -9.63
N LYS A 45 -4.96 -2.30 -9.28
CA LYS A 45 -5.54 -3.29 -10.19
C LYS A 45 -6.25 -2.65 -11.37
N SER A 46 -6.99 -1.55 -11.17
CA SER A 46 -7.65 -0.84 -12.28
C SER A 46 -6.62 -0.24 -13.24
N VAL A 47 -5.53 0.33 -12.71
CA VAL A 47 -4.42 0.84 -13.54
C VAL A 47 -3.77 -0.29 -14.33
N LYS A 48 -3.44 -1.42 -13.68
CA LYS A 48 -2.88 -2.59 -14.37
C LYS A 48 -3.77 -3.09 -15.50
N GLN A 49 -5.08 -3.19 -15.25
CA GLN A 49 -6.04 -3.61 -16.26
C GLN A 49 -6.10 -2.62 -17.43
N ALA A 50 -6.10 -1.30 -17.17
CA ALA A 50 -6.07 -0.29 -18.22
C ALA A 50 -4.79 -0.40 -19.06
N LYS A 51 -3.64 -0.66 -18.43
CA LYS A 51 -2.37 -0.88 -19.14
C LYS A 51 -2.42 -2.12 -20.02
N ASP A 52 -2.96 -3.23 -19.52
CA ASP A 52 -3.12 -4.47 -20.29
C ASP A 52 -4.02 -4.26 -21.52
N VAL A 53 -5.12 -3.53 -21.36
CA VAL A 53 -6.01 -3.18 -22.49
C VAL A 53 -5.30 -2.30 -23.51
N CYS A 54 -4.55 -1.29 -23.04
CA CYS A 54 -3.82 -0.39 -23.93
C CYS A 54 -2.72 -1.11 -24.72
N PHE A 55 -1.95 -1.97 -24.05
CA PHE A 55 -0.94 -2.81 -24.70
C PHE A 55 -1.54 -3.74 -25.77
N LEU A 56 -2.71 -4.33 -25.50
CA LEU A 56 -3.41 -5.15 -26.50
C LEU A 56 -3.93 -4.34 -27.69
N ALA A 57 -4.21 -3.05 -27.52
CA ALA A 57 -4.72 -2.19 -28.58
C ALA A 57 -3.61 -1.59 -29.46
N THR A 58 -2.49 -1.15 -28.85
CA THR A 58 -1.41 -0.43 -29.54
C THR A 58 -0.18 -1.30 -29.83
N GLY A 59 0.01 -2.37 -29.05
CA GLY A 59 1.26 -3.14 -29.02
C GLY A 59 2.42 -2.44 -28.30
N GLU A 60 2.17 -1.27 -27.71
CA GLU A 60 3.16 -0.43 -27.01
C GLU A 60 2.82 -0.32 -25.51
N GLN A 61 3.83 -0.05 -24.68
CA GLN A 61 3.64 0.13 -23.24
C GLN A 61 3.06 1.51 -22.96
N CYS A 62 1.82 1.56 -22.48
CA CYS A 62 1.15 2.81 -22.14
C CYS A 62 1.51 3.22 -20.71
N SER A 63 2.27 4.30 -20.60
CA SER A 63 2.80 4.77 -19.32
C SER A 63 2.10 6.04 -18.82
N TYR A 64 1.41 6.76 -19.70
CA TYR A 64 0.79 8.06 -19.40
C TYR A 64 -0.66 7.88 -18.99
N TRP A 65 -1.15 8.71 -18.05
CA TRP A 65 -2.55 8.64 -17.65
C TRP A 65 -3.54 8.95 -18.78
N GLU A 66 -3.15 9.81 -19.72
CA GLU A 66 -3.98 10.20 -20.86
C GLU A 66 -4.21 9.07 -21.86
N GLU A 67 -3.36 8.05 -21.84
CA GLU A 67 -3.46 6.85 -22.69
C GLU A 67 -4.32 5.75 -22.04
N LEU A 68 -4.55 5.87 -20.73
CA LEU A 68 -5.24 4.86 -19.93
C LEU A 68 -6.68 5.30 -19.68
N ASP A 69 -7.63 4.41 -19.98
CA ASP A 69 -9.05 4.59 -19.66
C ASP A 69 -9.29 4.29 -18.16
N VAL A 70 -8.68 5.10 -17.29
CA VAL A 70 -8.78 4.98 -15.83
C VAL A 70 -8.86 6.35 -15.17
N GLU A 71 -9.78 6.49 -14.23
CA GLU A 71 -9.84 7.67 -13.37
C GLU A 71 -8.95 7.46 -12.14
N VAL A 72 -7.97 8.35 -11.97
CA VAL A 72 -7.08 8.34 -10.80
C VAL A 72 -7.30 9.57 -9.92
N PRO A 73 -7.15 9.42 -8.60
CA PRO A 73 -7.29 10.53 -7.67
C PRO A 73 -6.09 11.47 -7.79
N ASN A 74 -6.36 12.76 -7.94
CA ASN A 74 -5.39 13.86 -7.93
C ASN A 74 -4.10 13.58 -8.72
N GLN A 75 -4.15 13.80 -10.04
CA GLN A 75 -2.97 13.71 -10.90
C GLN A 75 -1.95 14.79 -10.52
N VAL A 76 -0.75 14.38 -10.12
CA VAL A 76 0.35 15.26 -9.72
C VAL A 76 1.29 15.49 -10.89
N THR A 77 1.48 14.45 -11.72
CA THR A 77 2.28 14.49 -12.95
C THR A 77 1.57 13.71 -14.05
N VAL A 78 2.14 13.68 -15.25
CA VAL A 78 1.60 12.92 -16.40
C VAL A 78 1.58 11.39 -16.19
N HIS A 79 2.30 10.91 -15.17
CA HIS A 79 2.36 9.49 -14.78
C HIS A 79 2.11 9.22 -13.30
N GLY A 80 2.13 10.28 -12.47
CA GLY A 80 2.00 10.20 -11.02
C GLY A 80 0.66 10.75 -10.57
N ALA A 81 0.00 10.00 -9.69
CA ALA A 81 -1.25 10.39 -9.04
C ALA A 81 -1.13 10.14 -7.54
N GLU A 82 -1.98 10.77 -6.74
CA GLU A 82 -1.90 10.59 -5.30
C GLU A 82 -3.24 10.61 -4.58
N THR A 83 -3.32 9.77 -3.55
CA THR A 83 -4.36 9.90 -2.54
C THR A 83 -3.78 10.60 -1.32
N LYS A 84 -4.64 10.79 -0.30
CA LYS A 84 -4.18 11.23 1.03
C LYS A 84 -3.09 10.32 1.61
N TYR A 85 -3.09 9.02 1.28
CA TYR A 85 -2.24 8.02 1.94
C TYR A 85 -1.23 7.36 1.02
N PHE A 86 -1.42 7.43 -0.30
CA PHE A 86 -0.62 6.69 -1.26
C PHE A 86 -0.19 7.58 -2.42
N TYR A 87 0.98 7.28 -3.00
CA TYR A 87 1.36 7.70 -4.33
C TYR A 87 1.10 6.55 -5.31
N LEU A 88 0.66 6.87 -6.52
CA LEU A 88 0.48 5.94 -7.62
C LEU A 88 1.36 6.39 -8.78
N ASP A 89 1.98 5.44 -9.45
CA ASP A 89 2.74 5.68 -10.66
C ASP A 89 2.36 4.68 -11.74
N ALA A 90 2.08 5.19 -12.95
CA ALA A 90 1.72 4.40 -14.12
C ALA A 90 2.92 3.97 -14.98
N MET A 91 4.13 4.48 -14.72
CA MET A 91 5.31 4.16 -15.53
C MET A 91 5.76 2.72 -15.32
N ASP A 92 6.19 2.07 -16.40
CA ASP A 92 7.11 0.94 -16.30
C ASP A 92 8.53 1.52 -16.29
N GLY A 93 9.24 1.39 -15.17
CA GLY A 93 10.66 1.72 -15.10
C GLY A 93 11.02 2.94 -14.25
N TRP A 94 10.12 3.47 -13.40
CA TRP A 94 10.57 4.37 -12.33
C TRP A 94 11.60 3.61 -11.47
N ASN A 95 12.87 4.01 -11.56
CA ASN A 95 14.00 3.36 -10.87
C ASN A 95 14.12 1.83 -11.12
N GLY A 96 13.67 1.33 -12.28
CA GLY A 96 13.72 -0.10 -12.61
C GLY A 96 12.52 -0.94 -12.15
N ALA A 97 11.43 -0.29 -11.73
CA ALA A 97 10.17 -0.96 -11.44
C ALA A 97 9.54 -1.57 -12.70
N ASN A 98 9.10 -2.83 -12.64
CA ASN A 98 8.34 -3.45 -13.72
C ASN A 98 6.85 -3.37 -13.36
N GLY A 99 6.06 -2.54 -14.05
CA GLY A 99 4.63 -2.39 -13.82
C GLY A 99 4.24 -1.15 -13.01
N PRO A 100 2.93 -0.84 -12.94
CA PRO A 100 2.44 0.27 -12.15
C PRO A 100 2.73 0.02 -10.66
N VAL A 101 2.99 1.09 -9.93
CA VAL A 101 3.40 1.06 -8.52
C VAL A 101 2.41 1.87 -7.68
N ILE A 102 2.09 1.36 -6.50
CA ILE A 102 1.44 2.14 -5.45
C ILE A 102 2.27 2.07 -4.19
N GLY A 103 2.64 3.23 -3.64
CA GLY A 103 3.41 3.27 -2.41
C GLY A 103 2.76 4.08 -1.32
N TYR A 104 3.02 3.66 -0.09
CA TYR A 104 2.44 4.22 1.10
C TYR A 104 3.24 5.46 1.53
N LYS A 105 2.56 6.59 1.74
CA LYS A 105 3.24 7.85 2.10
C LYS A 105 3.80 7.84 3.51
N LYS A 106 3.17 7.10 4.42
CA LYS A 106 3.54 7.10 5.84
C LYS A 106 4.81 6.27 6.10
N GLU A 107 4.96 5.15 5.39
CA GLU A 107 6.04 4.19 5.57
C GLU A 107 6.51 3.74 4.19
N LYS A 108 7.81 3.48 4.03
CA LYS A 108 8.45 3.14 2.75
C LYS A 108 8.10 1.72 2.29
N VAL A 109 6.83 1.53 1.94
CA VAL A 109 6.21 0.26 1.53
C VAL A 109 5.46 0.49 0.24
N CYS A 110 5.75 -0.31 -0.78
CA CYS A 110 5.06 -0.20 -2.07
C CYS A 110 4.76 -1.56 -2.65
N ILE A 111 3.79 -1.54 -3.55
CA ILE A 111 3.21 -2.72 -4.15
C ILE A 111 3.17 -2.47 -5.65
N CYS A 112 3.59 -3.45 -6.43
CA CYS A 112 3.58 -3.38 -7.87
C CYS A 112 3.12 -4.71 -8.47
N TYR A 113 2.71 -4.69 -9.74
CA TYR A 113 2.48 -5.90 -10.51
C TYR A 113 3.74 -6.25 -11.27
N TYR A 114 4.40 -7.34 -10.89
CA TYR A 114 5.64 -7.77 -11.52
C TYR A 114 5.35 -8.70 -12.69
N ASP A 115 5.66 -8.26 -13.92
CA ASP A 115 5.35 -8.96 -15.18
C ASP A 115 6.51 -9.80 -15.74
N GLU A 116 7.66 -9.87 -15.05
CA GLU A 116 8.77 -10.77 -15.38
C GLU A 116 8.76 -12.02 -14.47
N GLU A 117 9.27 -13.15 -14.95
CA GLU A 117 9.47 -14.33 -14.09
C GLU A 117 10.61 -14.07 -13.12
N ASP A 118 10.27 -13.73 -11.87
CA ASP A 118 11.27 -13.63 -10.81
C ASP A 118 11.96 -15.00 -10.61
N PRO A 119 13.30 -15.11 -10.69
CA PRO A 119 14.01 -16.39 -10.59
C PRO A 119 13.96 -17.01 -9.18
N ILE A 120 13.52 -16.26 -8.15
CA ILE A 120 13.42 -16.67 -6.75
C ILE A 120 11.96 -16.99 -6.38
N LEU A 121 10.98 -16.20 -6.85
CA LEU A 121 9.56 -16.39 -6.54
C LEU A 121 8.74 -17.11 -7.62
N GLY A 122 9.18 -17.12 -8.88
CA GLY A 122 8.47 -17.77 -9.99
C GLY A 122 7.12 -17.12 -10.33
N THR A 123 7.04 -15.79 -10.35
CA THR A 123 5.78 -15.06 -10.41
C THR A 123 5.70 -14.05 -11.56
N LYS A 124 5.08 -14.43 -12.68
CA LYS A 124 4.67 -13.53 -13.76
C LYS A 124 3.28 -12.95 -13.52
N GLY A 125 3.12 -11.63 -13.65
CA GLY A 125 1.85 -10.92 -13.52
C GLY A 125 1.23 -10.97 -12.12
N LYS A 126 2.05 -11.21 -11.07
CA LYS A 126 1.56 -11.23 -9.69
C LYS A 126 1.90 -9.94 -8.97
N LEU A 127 1.05 -9.66 -8.00
CA LEU A 127 1.24 -8.58 -7.05
C LEU A 127 2.39 -8.94 -6.09
N VAL A 128 3.37 -8.06 -5.97
CA VAL A 128 4.50 -8.20 -5.04
C VAL A 128 4.64 -6.96 -4.19
N LEU A 129 5.22 -7.12 -3.01
CA LEU A 129 5.47 -6.04 -2.06
C LEU A 129 6.98 -5.82 -1.89
N SER A 130 7.40 -4.56 -2.00
CA SER A 130 8.75 -4.09 -1.73
C SER A 130 8.71 -3.21 -0.47
N GLN A 131 9.48 -3.57 0.55
CA GLN A 131 9.63 -2.81 1.80
C GLN A 131 11.08 -2.92 2.29
N GLY A 132 11.70 -1.79 2.68
CA GLY A 132 13.04 -1.81 3.29
C GLY A 132 14.18 -2.38 2.44
N VAL A 133 14.01 -2.51 1.13
CA VAL A 133 14.99 -3.10 0.19
C VAL A 133 15.70 -2.02 -0.65
N GLY A 134 16.91 -2.30 -1.13
CA GLY A 134 17.60 -1.47 -2.13
C GLY A 134 18.23 -0.15 -1.67
N GLY A 135 18.38 0.11 -0.37
CA GLY A 135 18.95 1.37 0.13
C GLY A 135 17.98 2.56 0.15
N CYS A 136 16.70 2.32 -0.14
CA CYS A 136 15.63 3.34 -0.16
C CYS A 136 15.21 3.83 1.23
N SER A 137 15.59 3.11 2.29
CA SER A 137 15.27 3.43 3.68
C SER A 137 16.19 2.66 4.63
N THR A 138 16.67 3.30 5.69
CA THR A 138 17.27 2.61 6.85
C THR A 138 16.23 2.24 7.90
N ASP A 139 14.99 2.73 7.75
CA ASP A 139 13.92 2.57 8.73
C ASP A 139 13.08 1.34 8.38
N GLU A 140 13.02 0.40 9.32
CA GLU A 140 12.15 -0.78 9.24
C GLU A 140 10.67 -0.36 9.36
N PRO A 141 9.76 -0.94 8.56
CA PRO A 141 8.33 -0.65 8.66
C PRO A 141 7.78 -1.03 10.05
N THR A 142 6.78 -0.29 10.52
CA THR A 142 6.22 -0.50 11.88
C THR A 142 5.45 -1.81 12.03
N MET A 143 5.17 -2.47 10.90
CA MET A 143 4.41 -3.70 10.83
C MET A 143 4.82 -4.52 9.61
N ASP A 144 4.60 -5.83 9.70
CA ASP A 144 4.80 -6.75 8.59
C ASP A 144 3.61 -6.65 7.61
N TYR A 145 3.78 -5.84 6.55
CA TYR A 145 2.74 -5.60 5.55
C TYR A 145 2.52 -6.81 4.65
N ALA A 146 3.57 -7.58 4.36
CA ALA A 146 3.49 -8.83 3.61
C ALA A 146 2.52 -9.81 4.29
N LYS A 147 2.66 -10.01 5.60
CA LYS A 147 1.71 -10.83 6.38
C LYS A 147 0.33 -10.19 6.52
N LEU A 148 0.25 -8.86 6.70
CA LEU A 148 -1.03 -8.17 6.86
C LEU A 148 -1.94 -8.32 5.63
N LEU A 149 -1.32 -8.21 4.45
CA LEU A 149 -1.99 -8.18 3.15
C LEU A 149 -1.98 -9.55 2.45
N ASN A 150 -1.20 -10.52 2.97
CA ASN A 150 -0.99 -11.82 2.34
C ASN A 150 -0.44 -11.70 0.91
N ILE A 151 0.58 -10.86 0.75
CA ILE A 151 1.27 -10.57 -0.51
C ILE A 151 2.72 -11.01 -0.35
N PRO A 152 3.31 -11.69 -1.34
CA PRO A 152 4.72 -12.05 -1.29
C PRO A 152 5.62 -10.81 -1.26
N GLU A 153 6.61 -10.85 -0.39
CA GLU A 153 7.65 -9.82 -0.29
C GLU A 153 8.85 -10.20 -1.16
N VAL A 154 9.43 -9.22 -1.85
CA VAL A 154 10.62 -9.40 -2.68
C VAL A 154 11.88 -8.95 -1.94
N SER A 155 13.00 -9.64 -2.16
CA SER A 155 14.29 -9.37 -1.48
C SER A 155 15.08 -8.19 -2.08
N GLU A 156 14.68 -7.72 -3.26
CA GLU A 156 15.25 -6.55 -3.94
C GLU A 156 14.14 -5.54 -4.24
N ASP A 157 14.49 -4.28 -4.47
CA ASP A 157 13.50 -3.25 -4.79
C ASP A 157 13.00 -3.38 -6.24
N LYS A 158 12.17 -4.38 -6.49
CA LYS A 158 11.54 -4.63 -7.79
C LYS A 158 10.43 -3.64 -8.12
N CYS A 159 9.93 -2.91 -7.12
CA CYS A 159 8.88 -1.91 -7.30
C CYS A 159 9.41 -0.47 -7.34
N GLY A 160 10.73 -0.25 -7.27
CA GLY A 160 11.31 1.10 -7.28
C GLY A 160 10.78 2.00 -6.17
N CYS A 161 10.62 1.47 -4.96
CA CYS A 161 10.12 2.15 -3.76
C CYS A 161 10.97 3.33 -3.25
N CYS A 162 12.18 3.50 -3.81
CA CYS A 162 13.00 4.71 -3.76
C CYS A 162 12.32 5.86 -4.54
#